data_AF-A0A953FWK2-F1
#
_entry.id   AF-A0A953FWK2-F1
#
_cell.length_a   1.000
_cell.length_b   1.000
_cell.length_c   1.000
_cell.angle_alpha   90.00
_cell.angle_beta   90.00
_cell.angle_gamma   90.00
#
_symmetry.space_group_name_H-M   'P 1'
#
loop_
_entity.id
_entity.type
_entity.pdbx_description
1 polymer ?
#
loop_
_entity_poly.entity_id
_entity_poly.type
_entity_poly.pdbx_seq_one_letter_code
_entity_poly.pdbx_strand_id
1 'polypeptide(L)' 'MFKPKVTVTKELMSKITEAAKIAGCSNLEEFVERALNKEADRVLSQGPKREMSAAEVEEIAAKMKGLGYLE' A
#
# COMPACT_ATOMS: atom_id res chain seq x y z
N MET A 1 -1.90 -22.07 -18.44
CA MET A 1 -2.58 -21.34 -17.34
C MET A 1 -2.49 -19.85 -17.65
N PHE A 2 -3.62 -19.15 -17.68
CA PHE A 2 -3.67 -17.72 -18.00
C PHE A 2 -3.17 -16.93 -16.78
N LYS A 3 -1.98 -16.34 -16.89
CA LYS A 3 -1.51 -15.33 -15.93
C LYS A 3 -2.28 -14.02 -16.19
N PRO A 4 -2.64 -13.26 -15.15
CA PRO A 4 -3.20 -11.92 -15.32
C PRO A 4 -2.25 -11.04 -16.13
N LYS A 5 -2.80 -10.22 -17.05
CA LYS A 5 -2.02 -9.31 -17.91
C LYS A 5 -2.36 -7.87 -17.55
N VAL A 6 -1.33 -7.06 -17.38
CA VAL A 6 -1.46 -5.61 -17.21
C VAL A 6 -0.81 -4.94 -18.41
N THR A 7 -1.56 -4.06 -19.07
CA THR A 7 -1.03 -3.27 -20.19
C THR A 7 -0.37 -2.01 -19.65
N VAL A 8 0.86 -1.73 -20.10
CA VAL A 8 1.61 -0.53 -19.77
C VAL A 8 2.09 0.16 -21.04
N THR A 9 2.38 1.46 -20.95
CA THR A 9 2.94 2.21 -22.08
C THR A 9 4.38 1.76 -22.36
N LYS A 10 4.85 1.96 -23.60
CA LYS A 10 6.25 1.67 -23.99
C LYS A 10 7.26 2.47 -23.16
N GLU A 11 6.91 3.70 -22.82
CA GLU A 11 7.74 4.56 -21.97
C GLU A 11 7.89 3.98 -20.56
N LEU A 12 6.76 3.60 -19.94
CA LEU A 12 6.78 2.97 -18.62
C LEU A 12 7.56 1.66 -18.64
N MET A 13 7.36 0.84 -19.69
CA MET A 13 8.10 -0.40 -19.87
C MET A 13 9.63 -0.19 -19.93
N SER A 14 10.08 0.88 -20.58
CA SER A 14 11.50 1.23 -20.65
C SER A 14 12.05 1.59 -19.27
N LYS A 15 11.31 2.43 -18.50
CA LYS A 15 11.67 2.80 -17.13
C LYS A 15 11.73 1.59 -16.19
N ILE A 16 10.75 0.67 -16.28
CA ILE A 16 10.73 -0.56 -15.47
C ILE A 16 11.95 -1.43 -15.80
N THR A 17 12.32 -1.53 -17.08
CA THR A 17 13.49 -2.32 -17.52
C THR A 17 14.79 -1.76 -16.96
N GLU A 18 14.98 -0.44 -16.99
CA GLU A 18 16.15 0.20 -16.39
C GLU A 18 16.15 0.06 -14.86
N ALA A 19 15.01 0.29 -14.22
CA ALA A 19 14.87 0.14 -12.77
C ALA A 19 15.19 -1.30 -12.30
N ALA A 20 14.75 -2.32 -13.04
CA ALA A 20 15.06 -3.71 -12.74
C ALA A 20 16.55 -4.03 -12.83
N LYS A 21 17.26 -3.46 -13.81
CA LYS A 21 18.73 -3.59 -13.94
C LYS A 21 19.46 -2.95 -12.77
N ILE A 22 19.06 -1.73 -12.40
CA ILE A 22 19.63 -0.99 -11.26
C ILE A 22 19.39 -1.73 -9.94
N ALA A 23 18.19 -2.31 -9.78
CA ALA A 23 17.84 -3.10 -8.60
C ALA A 23 18.53 -4.48 -8.53
N GLY A 24 19.25 -4.89 -9.57
CA GLY A 24 19.93 -6.19 -9.63
C GLY A 24 18.97 -7.38 -9.73
N CYS A 25 17.75 -7.18 -10.24
CA CYS A 25 16.79 -8.26 -10.42
C CYS A 25 17.21 -9.19 -11.57
N SER A 26 16.99 -10.50 -11.40
CA SER A 26 17.40 -11.50 -12.40
C SER A 26 16.48 -11.50 -13.63
N ASN A 27 15.23 -11.07 -13.45
CA ASN A 27 14.27 -10.89 -14.52
C ASN A 27 13.32 -9.73 -14.22
N LEU A 28 12.65 -9.24 -15.25
CA LEU A 28 11.73 -8.11 -15.15
C LEU A 28 10.46 -8.45 -14.34
N GLU A 29 9.97 -9.69 -14.47
CA GLU A 29 8.75 -10.14 -13.82
C GLU A 29 8.89 -10.08 -12.29
N GLU A 30 10.04 -10.51 -11.76
CA GLU A 30 10.39 -10.45 -10.35
C GLU A 30 10.39 -9.00 -9.84
N PHE A 31 10.98 -8.07 -10.60
CA PHE A 31 10.98 -6.66 -10.24
C PHE A 31 9.55 -6.10 -10.17
N VAL A 32 8.74 -6.37 -11.20
CA VAL A 32 7.35 -5.90 -11.28
C VAL A 32 6.52 -6.51 -10.15
N GLU A 33 6.65 -7.81 -9.89
CA GLU A 33 5.92 -8.49 -8.83
C GLU A 33 6.28 -7.94 -7.46
N ARG A 34 7.57 -7.75 -7.16
CA ARG A 34 8.03 -7.15 -5.90
C ARG A 34 7.54 -5.71 -5.73
N ALA A 35 7.60 -4.91 -6.80
CA ALA A 35 7.16 -3.52 -6.77
C ALA A 35 5.64 -3.42 -6.54
N LEU A 36 4.85 -4.22 -7.27
CA LEU A 36 3.39 -4.24 -7.14
C LEU A 36 2.95 -4.78 -5.77
N ASN A 37 3.59 -5.83 -5.26
CA ASN A 37 3.30 -6.35 -3.92
C ASN A 37 3.58 -5.31 -2.84
N LYS A 38 4.75 -4.65 -2.89
CA LYS A 38 5.10 -3.59 -1.92
C LYS A 38 4.08 -2.45 -1.93
N GLU A 39 3.64 -2.03 -3.10
CA GLU A 39 2.65 -0.96 -3.24
C GLU A 39 1.25 -1.41 -2.79
N ALA A 40 0.85 -2.63 -3.14
CA ALA A 40 -0.40 -3.22 -2.67
C ALA A 40 -0.43 -3.31 -1.15
N ASP A 41 0.64 -3.81 -0.51
CA ASP A 41 0.78 -3.88 0.94
C ASP A 41 0.75 -2.49 1.57
N ARG A 42 1.42 -1.50 0.95
CA ARG A 42 1.37 -0.10 1.43
C ARG A 42 -0.06 0.45 1.41
N VAL A 43 -0.82 0.19 0.35
CA VAL A 43 -2.21 0.66 0.23
C VAL A 43 -3.14 -0.10 1.18
N LEU A 44 -2.99 -1.43 1.27
CA LEU A 44 -3.80 -2.27 2.15
C LEU A 44 -3.54 -2.00 3.63
N SER A 45 -2.29 -1.78 4.02
CA SER A 45 -1.90 -1.44 5.40
C SER A 45 -2.33 -0.04 5.82
N GLN A 46 -2.54 0.87 4.86
CA GLN A 46 -3.11 2.19 5.14
C GLN A 46 -4.62 2.13 5.42
N GLY A 47 -5.28 0.98 5.19
CA GLY A 47 -6.72 0.81 5.31
C GLY A 47 -7.50 1.81 4.46
N PRO A 48 -8.83 1.80 4.48
CA PRO A 48 -9.52 3.07 4.28
C PRO A 48 -8.98 4.03 5.33
N LYS A 49 -8.45 5.19 4.92
CA LYS A 49 -8.37 6.34 5.83
C LYS A 49 -9.81 6.61 6.30
N ARG A 50 -10.26 5.93 7.35
CA ARG A 50 -11.34 6.42 8.17
C ARG A 50 -10.76 7.64 8.84
N GLU A 51 -11.01 8.80 8.26
CA GLU A 51 -11.03 10.02 9.05
C GLU A 51 -12.04 9.74 10.17
N MET A 52 -11.54 9.46 11.38
CA MET A 52 -12.43 9.31 12.53
C MET A 52 -13.19 10.62 12.64
N SER A 53 -14.51 10.53 12.57
CA SER A 53 -15.34 11.70 12.78
C SER A 53 -15.09 12.24 14.20
N ALA A 54 -15.25 13.54 14.39
CA ALA A 54 -15.11 14.15 15.72
C ALA A 54 -15.99 13.45 16.77
N ALA A 55 -17.14 12.91 16.35
CA ALA A 55 -18.05 12.12 17.19
C ALA A 55 -17.45 10.78 17.64
N GLU A 56 -16.72 10.07 16.76
CA GLU A 56 -16.04 8.82 17.12
C GLU A 56 -14.86 9.06 18.08
N VAL A 57 -14.16 10.19 17.93
CA VAL A 57 -13.09 10.61 18.84
C VAL A 57 -13.67 10.93 20.23
N GLU A 58 -14.81 11.64 20.29
CA GLU A 58 -15.49 11.98 21.53
C GLU A 58 -16.05 10.75 22.25
N GLU A 59 -16.61 9.78 21.52
CA GLU A 59 -17.10 8.53 22.09
C GLU A 59 -15.96 7.69 22.70
N ILE A 60 -14.81 7.64 22.03
CA ILE A 60 -13.63 6.91 22.54
C ILE A 60 -13.03 7.64 23.74
N ALA A 61 -12.95 8.97 23.71
CA ALA A 61 -12.49 9.76 24.85
C ALA A 61 -13.41 9.57 26.07
N ALA A 62 -14.73 9.54 25.89
CA ALA A 62 -15.70 9.27 26.95
C ALA A 62 -15.55 7.85 27.52
N LYS A 63 -15.33 6.84 26.67
CA LYS A 63 -15.04 5.46 27.10
C LYS A 63 -13.73 5.37 27.88
N MET A 64 -12.68 6.07 27.47
CA MET A 64 -11.39 6.09 28.17
C MET A 64 -11.47 6.81 29.53
N LYS A 65 -12.24 7.90 29.64
CA LYS A 65 -12.55 8.57 30.92
C LYS A 65 -13.32 7.65 31.87
N GLY A 66 -14.33 6.92 31.36
CA GLY A 66 -15.10 5.94 32.14
C GLY A 66 -14.28 4.76 32.66
N LEU A 67 -13.12 4.49 32.04
CA LEU A 67 -12.18 3.44 32.45
C LEU A 67 -11.04 3.97 33.34
N GLY A 68 -11.00 5.28 33.65
CA GLY A 68 -10.00 5.88 34.53
C GLY A 68 -8.63 6.14 33.91
N TYR A 69 -8.52 6.15 32.56
CA TYR A 69 -7.26 6.36 31.84
C TYR A 69 -7.02 7.83 31.44
N LEU A 70 -7.99 8.70 31.65
CA LEU A 70 -7.92 10.14 31.42
C LEU A 70 -8.64 10.84 32.58
N GLU A 71 -7.94 11.72 33.30
CA GLU A 71 -8.56 12.71 34.22
C GLU A 71 -9.13 13.90 33.44
#